data_AF-A0A355BHC9-F1
#
_entry.id   AF-A0A355BHC9-F1
#
_cell.length_a   1.000
_cell.length_b   1.000
_cell.length_c   1.000
_cell.angle_alpha   90.00
_cell.angle_beta   90.00
_cell.angle_gamma   90.00
#
_symmetry.space_group_name_H-M   'P 1'
#
loop_
_entity.id
_entity.type
_entity.pdbx_description
1 polymer ?
#
loop_
_entity_poly.entity_id
_entity_poly.type
_entity_poly.pdbx_seq_one_letter_code
_entity_poly.pdbx_strand_id
1 'polypeptide(L)'
;AEDGAGNLQTTPVKLEVRTAAIDDTTPPVWEAGYPQATSIAETGFTLVGKTDEAGSLYYAVLAKGATEPTSEEVENGTGAIKHGSAAMTAGTECSCAITELAAETDYDVYVVAEDNAH
;
A
#
# COMPACT_ATOMS: atom_id res chain seq x y z
N ALA A 1 34.54 40.77 -44.63
CA ALA A 1 33.88 39.61 -44.01
C ALA A 1 33.16 40.14 -42.79
N GLU A 2 31.86 39.86 -42.66
CA GLU A 2 31.04 39.80 -41.43
C GLU A 2 29.56 39.86 -41.82
N ASP A 3 28.98 38.70 -42.12
CA ASP A 3 27.56 38.46 -41.87
C ASP A 3 27.51 37.54 -40.64
N GLY A 4 26.89 38.03 -39.57
CA GLY A 4 26.84 37.33 -38.29
C GLY A 4 26.06 38.08 -37.22
N ALA A 5 25.24 39.07 -37.57
CA ALA A 5 24.37 39.72 -36.61
C ALA A 5 23.04 38.96 -36.58
N GLY A 6 23.00 37.89 -35.79
CA GLY A 6 21.77 37.13 -35.55
C GLY A 6 20.62 38.06 -35.17
N ASN A 7 19.52 38.00 -35.91
CA ASN A 7 18.32 38.80 -35.71
C ASN A 7 17.52 38.31 -34.48
N LEU A 8 18.14 38.43 -33.30
CA LEU A 8 17.56 37.99 -32.04
C LEU A 8 16.65 39.09 -31.46
N GLN A 9 15.52 38.68 -30.92
CA GLN A 9 14.53 39.58 -30.35
C GLN A 9 15.13 40.48 -29.25
N THR A 10 14.86 41.79 -29.32
CA THR A 10 15.42 42.80 -28.40
C THR A 10 14.74 42.82 -27.03
N THR A 11 13.59 42.18 -26.88
CA THR A 11 12.86 42.13 -25.60
C THR A 11 12.30 40.74 -25.38
N PRO A 12 12.82 39.96 -24.41
CA PRO A 12 12.28 38.63 -24.13
C PRO A 12 10.85 38.68 -23.57
N VAL A 13 10.07 37.63 -23.82
CA VAL A 13 8.72 37.45 -23.25
C VAL A 13 8.82 36.60 -21.98
N LYS A 14 8.27 37.10 -20.86
CA LYS A 14 8.14 36.33 -19.62
C LYS A 14 6.94 35.38 -19.74
N LEU A 15 7.18 34.07 -19.67
CA LEU A 15 6.12 33.08 -19.51
C LEU A 15 6.05 32.67 -18.04
N GLU A 16 4.92 32.95 -17.40
CA GLU A 16 4.65 32.46 -16.05
C GLU A 16 4.12 31.02 -16.16
N VAL A 17 4.98 30.06 -15.81
CA VAL A 17 4.64 28.63 -15.75
C VAL A 17 4.59 28.21 -14.29
N ARG A 18 3.53 27.49 -13.92
CA ARG A 18 3.45 26.70 -12.69
C ARG A 18 3.36 25.23 -13.08
N THR A 19 4.31 24.43 -12.64
CA THR A 19 4.20 22.95 -12.72
C THR A 19 3.21 22.48 -11.65
N ALA A 20 2.36 21.50 -11.98
CA ALA A 20 1.39 20.94 -11.03
C ALA A 20 2.12 20.31 -9.82
N ALA A 21 1.53 20.43 -8.64
CA ALA A 21 1.86 19.53 -7.52
C ALA A 21 1.13 18.21 -7.78
N ILE A 22 1.86 17.11 -7.69
CA ILE A 22 1.33 15.74 -7.78
C ILE A 22 1.13 15.20 -6.36
N ASP A 23 0.46 15.96 -5.48
CA ASP A 23 0.06 15.40 -4.18
C ASP A 23 -0.89 14.23 -4.50
N ASP A 24 -0.36 13.02 -4.55
CA ASP A 24 -1.17 11.82 -4.67
C ASP A 24 -1.91 11.67 -3.34
N THR A 25 -3.22 11.52 -3.47
CA THR A 25 -4.12 11.46 -2.31
C THR A 25 -5.12 10.33 -2.49
N THR A 26 -4.95 9.51 -3.53
CA THR A 26 -5.80 8.34 -3.73
C THR A 26 -5.25 7.19 -2.91
N PRO A 27 -6.05 6.53 -2.05
CA PRO A 27 -5.57 5.37 -1.33
C PRO A 27 -5.35 4.18 -2.27
N PRO A 28 -4.42 3.26 -1.97
CA PRO A 28 -4.19 2.08 -2.78
C PRO A 28 -5.45 1.22 -2.91
N VAL A 29 -5.71 0.73 -4.12
CA VAL A 29 -6.84 -0.16 -4.41
C VAL A 29 -6.31 -1.58 -4.56
N TRP A 30 -6.94 -2.53 -3.85
CA TRP A 30 -6.63 -3.94 -4.01
C TRP A 30 -6.89 -4.42 -5.44
N GLU A 31 -5.93 -5.10 -6.04
CA GLU A 31 -6.14 -5.77 -7.32
C GLU A 31 -7.10 -6.97 -7.16
N ALA A 32 -7.78 -7.32 -8.25
CA ALA A 32 -8.73 -8.42 -8.26
C ALA A 32 -8.09 -9.74 -7.78
N GLY A 33 -8.71 -10.38 -6.79
CA GLY A 33 -8.20 -11.60 -6.16
C GLY A 33 -7.32 -11.36 -4.92
N TYR A 34 -7.10 -10.10 -4.54
CA TYR A 34 -6.38 -9.71 -3.33
C TYR A 34 -7.26 -8.90 -2.37
N PRO A 35 -6.94 -8.87 -1.06
CA PRO A 35 -5.96 -9.73 -0.40
C PRO A 35 -6.43 -11.19 -0.33
N GLN A 36 -5.50 -12.14 -0.14
CA GLN A 36 -5.82 -13.58 -0.10
C GLN A 36 -4.93 -14.34 0.88
N ALA A 37 -5.49 -15.36 1.54
CA ALA A 37 -4.71 -16.36 2.28
C ALA A 37 -4.32 -17.54 1.37
N THR A 38 -3.05 -17.90 1.38
CA THR A 38 -2.47 -19.03 0.64
C THR A 38 -1.63 -19.90 1.57
N SER A 39 -1.12 -21.04 1.08
CA SER A 39 -0.22 -21.92 1.84
C SER A 39 -0.73 -22.26 3.25
N ILE A 40 -2.03 -22.56 3.36
CA ILE A 40 -2.69 -22.82 4.64
C ILE A 40 -2.12 -24.11 5.25
N ALA A 41 -1.62 -23.99 6.47
CA ALA A 41 -1.04 -25.05 7.29
C ALA A 41 -1.82 -25.19 8.61
N GLU A 42 -1.46 -26.17 9.42
CA GLU A 42 -2.13 -26.46 10.69
C GLU A 42 -2.12 -25.27 11.67
N THR A 43 -1.02 -24.51 11.70
CA THR A 43 -0.77 -23.43 12.68
C THR A 43 -0.40 -22.10 12.02
N GLY A 44 -0.79 -21.91 10.76
CA GLY A 44 -0.44 -20.70 10.02
C GLY A 44 -0.86 -20.70 8.55
N PHE A 45 -0.59 -19.59 7.87
CA PHE A 45 -0.83 -19.39 6.45
C PHE A 45 0.04 -18.23 5.94
N THR A 46 0.04 -18.02 4.62
CA THR A 46 0.64 -16.83 4.00
C THR A 46 -0.45 -15.87 3.56
N LEU A 47 -0.42 -14.64 4.05
CA LEU A 47 -1.24 -13.56 3.54
C LEU A 47 -0.51 -12.93 2.35
N VAL A 48 -1.16 -12.83 1.20
CA VAL A 48 -0.65 -12.12 0.02
C VAL A 48 -1.52 -10.91 -0.29
N GLY A 49 -0.88 -9.82 -0.70
CA GLY A 49 -1.51 -8.56 -1.03
C GLY A 49 -0.93 -7.97 -2.31
N LYS A 50 -1.76 -7.25 -3.07
CA LYS A 50 -1.34 -6.56 -4.29
C LYS A 50 -2.26 -5.36 -4.52
N THR A 51 -1.67 -4.19 -4.72
CA THR A 51 -2.37 -2.93 -4.96
C THR A 51 -1.90 -2.30 -6.26
N ASP A 52 -2.70 -1.41 -6.82
CA ASP A 52 -2.35 -0.59 -7.98
C ASP A 52 -1.35 0.54 -7.64
N GLU A 53 -1.16 0.82 -6.36
CA GLU A 53 -0.23 1.82 -5.85
C GLU A 53 0.81 1.25 -4.87
N ALA A 54 1.95 1.92 -4.73
CA ALA A 54 2.96 1.59 -3.73
C ALA A 54 2.51 2.07 -2.34
N GLY A 55 2.87 1.34 -1.30
CA GLY A 55 2.29 1.62 0.02
C GLY A 55 2.75 0.64 1.08
N SER A 56 1.94 0.50 2.10
CA SER A 56 2.14 -0.45 3.20
C SER A 56 0.89 -1.30 3.39
N LEU A 57 1.06 -2.62 3.46
CA LEU A 57 0.03 -3.55 3.92
C LEU A 57 0.17 -3.69 5.43
N TYR A 58 -0.92 -3.56 6.17
CA TYR A 58 -1.03 -3.93 7.58
C TYR A 58 -2.07 -5.04 7.74
N TYR A 59 -1.85 -5.95 8.67
CA TYR A 59 -2.82 -6.99 8.99
C TYR A 59 -2.96 -7.22 10.49
N ALA A 60 -4.15 -7.67 10.89
CA ALA A 60 -4.48 -8.11 12.23
C ALA A 60 -5.30 -9.42 12.15
N VAL A 61 -4.86 -10.43 12.89
CA VAL A 61 -5.54 -11.72 13.06
C VAL A 61 -6.24 -11.74 14.41
N LEU A 62 -7.56 -11.92 14.41
CA LEU A 62 -8.40 -11.96 15.60
C LEU A 62 -9.10 -13.32 15.70
N ALA A 63 -9.54 -13.68 16.91
CA ALA A 63 -10.39 -14.85 17.10
C ALA A 63 -11.70 -14.70 16.31
N LYS A 64 -12.22 -15.81 15.78
CA LYS A 64 -13.50 -15.81 15.05
C LYS A 64 -14.61 -15.13 15.87
N GLY A 65 -15.25 -14.13 15.28
CA GLY A 65 -16.37 -13.40 15.89
C GLY A 65 -16.00 -12.38 16.96
N ALA A 66 -14.71 -12.05 17.10
CA ALA A 66 -14.29 -10.88 17.86
C ALA A 66 -14.86 -9.58 17.25
N THR A 67 -14.88 -8.50 18.02
CA THR A 67 -15.26 -7.17 17.53
C THR A 67 -14.38 -6.79 16.34
N GLU A 68 -15.01 -6.32 15.26
CA GLU A 68 -14.31 -5.82 14.08
C GLU A 68 -13.42 -4.61 14.46
N PRO A 69 -12.11 -4.64 14.14
CA PRO A 69 -11.20 -3.53 14.43
C PRO A 69 -11.39 -2.38 13.43
N THR A 70 -11.08 -1.17 13.86
CA THR A 70 -10.88 -0.01 12.99
C THR A 70 -9.57 -0.12 12.20
N SER A 71 -9.40 0.65 11.12
CA SER A 71 -8.15 0.65 10.35
C SER A 71 -6.93 1.01 11.20
N GLU A 72 -7.06 1.99 12.11
CA GLU A 72 -6.00 2.37 13.04
C GLU A 72 -5.66 1.24 14.03
N GLU A 73 -6.66 0.45 14.45
CA GLU A 73 -6.43 -0.73 15.27
C GLU A 73 -5.77 -1.87 14.48
N VAL A 74 -6.02 -1.99 13.16
CA VAL A 74 -5.31 -2.95 12.29
C VAL A 74 -3.84 -2.54 12.11
N GLU A 75 -3.59 -1.26 11.84
CA GLU A 75 -2.25 -0.69 11.70
C GLU A 75 -1.41 -0.88 12.97
N ASN A 76 -1.99 -0.54 14.12
CA ASN A 76 -1.34 -0.69 15.42
C ASN A 76 -1.43 -2.11 16.00
N GLY A 77 -2.21 -3.00 15.36
CA GLY A 77 -2.49 -4.36 15.80
C GLY A 77 -3.15 -4.46 17.20
N THR A 78 -4.00 -3.49 17.54
CA THR A 78 -4.71 -3.44 18.83
C THR A 78 -5.70 -4.60 18.94
N GLY A 79 -5.59 -5.38 20.02
CA GLY A 79 -6.46 -6.54 20.25
C GLY A 79 -6.22 -7.75 19.35
N ALA A 80 -5.19 -7.71 18.49
CA ALA A 80 -4.85 -8.79 17.59
C ALA A 80 -4.07 -9.91 18.29
N ILE A 81 -4.28 -11.15 17.85
CA ILE A 81 -3.49 -12.34 18.24
C ILE A 81 -2.15 -12.32 17.50
N LYS A 82 -2.18 -11.95 16.22
CA LYS A 82 -1.01 -11.70 15.38
C LYS A 82 -1.26 -10.44 14.57
N HIS A 83 -0.24 -9.61 14.41
CA HIS A 83 -0.28 -8.43 13.56
C HIS A 83 1.04 -8.31 12.79
N GLY A 84 1.07 -7.49 11.75
CA GLY A 84 2.31 -7.11 11.11
C GLY A 84 2.07 -6.30 9.85
N SER A 85 3.17 -6.02 9.15
CA SER A 85 3.11 -5.25 7.92
C SER A 85 4.11 -5.73 6.87
N ALA A 86 3.87 -5.33 5.63
CA ALA A 86 4.78 -5.51 4.51
C ALA A 86 4.75 -4.27 3.61
N ALA A 87 5.91 -3.87 3.11
CA ALA A 87 5.98 -2.85 2.06
C ALA A 87 5.33 -3.38 0.77
N MET A 88 4.62 -2.50 0.08
CA MET A 88 3.96 -2.77 -1.20
C MET A 88 4.62 -1.97 -2.31
N THR A 89 4.75 -2.61 -3.46
CA THR A 89 5.11 -1.96 -4.72
C THR A 89 3.92 -2.10 -5.65
N ALA A 90 3.51 -0.99 -6.29
CA ALA A 90 2.43 -0.97 -7.27
C ALA A 90 2.52 -2.14 -8.26
N GLY A 91 1.43 -2.86 -8.44
CA GLY A 91 1.33 -3.98 -9.38
C GLY A 91 2.19 -5.19 -9.03
N THR A 92 2.75 -5.28 -7.82
CA THR A 92 3.60 -6.38 -7.36
C THR A 92 3.03 -7.03 -6.09
N GLU A 93 2.98 -8.35 -6.08
CA GLU A 93 2.53 -9.11 -4.90
C GLU A 93 3.53 -8.97 -3.75
N CYS A 94 3.04 -8.62 -2.56
CA CYS A 94 3.75 -8.73 -1.29
C CYS A 94 3.17 -9.88 -0.46
N SER A 95 3.93 -10.35 0.53
CA SER A 95 3.52 -11.49 1.36
C SER A 95 3.94 -11.35 2.82
N CYS A 96 3.06 -11.80 3.73
CA CYS A 96 3.31 -11.94 5.15
C CYS A 96 3.11 -13.40 5.57
N ALA A 97 4.12 -14.01 6.19
CA ALA A 97 3.98 -15.33 6.80
C ALA A 97 3.38 -15.19 8.21
N ILE A 98 2.23 -15.82 8.44
CA ILE A 98 1.54 -15.82 9.73
C ILE A 98 1.66 -17.22 10.32
N THR A 99 2.36 -17.33 11.43
CA THR A 99 2.69 -18.59 12.10
C THR A 99 2.30 -18.56 13.56
N GLU A 100 2.43 -19.70 14.24
CA GLU A 100 2.15 -19.84 15.68
C GLU A 100 0.69 -19.57 16.06
N LEU A 101 -0.24 -19.91 15.16
CA LEU A 101 -1.66 -20.01 15.48
C LEU A 101 -1.97 -21.36 16.11
N ALA A 102 -3.08 -21.45 16.84
CA ALA A 102 -3.55 -22.71 17.37
C ALA A 102 -4.15 -23.56 16.25
N ALA A 103 -3.87 -24.86 16.27
CA ALA A 103 -4.48 -25.83 15.36
C ALA A 103 -6.00 -25.90 15.56
N GLU A 104 -6.72 -26.30 14.51
CA GLU A 104 -8.19 -26.51 14.52
C GLU A 104 -8.98 -25.30 15.09
N THR A 105 -8.47 -24.10 14.90
CA THR A 105 -9.07 -22.85 15.42
C THR A 105 -9.41 -21.91 14.27
N ASP A 106 -10.64 -21.38 14.28
CA ASP A 106 -11.09 -20.39 13.31
C ASP A 106 -10.64 -18.97 13.71
N TYR A 107 -10.20 -18.19 12.71
CA TYR A 107 -9.75 -16.81 12.87
C TYR A 107 -10.41 -15.89 11.84
N ASP A 108 -10.54 -14.61 12.18
CA ASP A 108 -10.86 -13.53 11.25
C ASP A 108 -9.60 -12.70 10.98
N VAL A 109 -9.34 -12.35 9.70
CA VAL A 109 -8.14 -11.60 9.28
C VAL A 109 -8.58 -10.30 8.65
N TYR A 110 -8.07 -9.18 9.19
CA TYR A 110 -8.35 -7.83 8.70
C TYR A 110 -7.07 -7.28 8.08
N VAL A 111 -7.21 -6.60 6.94
CA VAL A 111 -6.08 -6.11 6.15
C VAL A 111 -6.38 -4.68 5.69
N VAL A 112 -5.41 -3.79 5.83
CA VAL A 112 -5.47 -2.40 5.39
C VAL A 112 -4.27 -2.10 4.51
N ALA A 113 -4.49 -1.35 3.43
CA ALA A 113 -3.41 -0.76 2.64
C ALA A 113 -3.34 0.75 2.94
N GLU A 114 -2.14 1.26 3.13
CA GLU A 114 -1.84 2.67 3.36
C GLU A 114 -0.98 3.19 2.21
N ASP A 115 -1.30 4.39 1.73
CA ASP A 115 -0.54 5.09 0.71
C ASP A 115 0.80 5.62 1.24
N ASN A 116 1.87 5.50 0.44
CA ASN A 116 3.16 6.13 0.72
C ASN A 116 3.55 7.22 -0.31
N ALA A 117 2.72 7.49 -1.32
CA ALA A 117 2.94 8.58 -2.28
C ALA A 117 2.45 9.90 -1.67
N HIS A 118 3.35 10.87 -1.54
CA HIS A 118 3.07 12.27 -1.14
C HIS A 118 3.82 13.21 -2.09
#